data_AF-A0AAD7HFB6-F1
#
_entry.id   AF-A0AAD7HFB6-F1
#
_cell.length_a   1.000
_cell.length_b   1.000
_cell.length_c   1.000
_cell.angle_alpha   90.00
_cell.angle_beta   90.00
_cell.angle_gamma   90.00
#
_symmetry.space_group_name_H-M   'P 1'
#
loop_
_entity.id
_entity.type
_entity.pdbx_description
1 polymer ?
#
loop_
_entity_poly.entity_id
_entity_poly.type
_entity_poly.pdbx_seq_one_letter_code
_entity_poly.pdbx_strand_id
1 'polypeptide(L)'
;MEQTLIYVVAELLAKGADIHAQGSIYGTALQAASYWGYIEVIQLLVEKGADVNAQGGTYGTALQAASRWGHIQVIQLLVEMGADVNAQASRWGQIEVIQLLVEKGADINAQGGYYGTALQVALSGGHTKVVQLLVEKGADINAQGGDYGTALQAALV
;
A
#
# COMPACT_ATOMS: atom_id res chain seq x y z
N MET A 1 -16.62 -17.05 -9.52
CA MET A 1 -15.88 -16.10 -10.38
C MET A 1 -14.38 -16.17 -10.08
N GLU A 2 -13.98 -16.12 -8.81
CA GLU A 2 -12.58 -16.19 -8.38
C GLU A 2 -11.86 -17.49 -8.79
N GLN A 3 -12.51 -18.66 -8.64
CA GLN A 3 -11.96 -19.95 -9.10
C GLN A 3 -11.61 -19.95 -10.61
N THR A 4 -12.44 -19.31 -11.43
CA THR A 4 -12.23 -19.21 -12.88
C THR A 4 -11.04 -18.33 -13.19
N LEU A 5 -10.86 -17.22 -12.45
CA LEU A 5 -9.72 -16.33 -12.63
C LEU A 5 -8.41 -17.04 -12.29
N ILE A 6 -8.34 -17.75 -11.16
CA ILE A 6 -7.15 -18.53 -10.76
C ILE A 6 -6.79 -19.54 -11.85
N TYR A 7 -7.76 -20.28 -12.37
CA TYR A 7 -7.55 -21.25 -13.44
C TYR A 7 -6.96 -20.59 -14.69
N VAL A 8 -7.52 -19.46 -15.14
CA VAL A 8 -7.02 -18.74 -16.33
C VAL A 8 -5.60 -18.21 -16.11
N VAL A 9 -5.31 -17.63 -14.95
CA VAL A 9 -3.96 -17.15 -14.60
C VAL A 9 -2.95 -18.32 -14.63
N ALA A 10 -3.30 -19.44 -13.99
CA ALA A 10 -2.45 -20.63 -13.97
C ALA A 10 -2.19 -21.19 -15.38
N GLU A 11 -3.21 -21.25 -16.23
CA GLU A 11 -3.07 -21.74 -17.60
C GLU A 11 -2.20 -20.80 -18.47
N LEU A 12 -2.33 -19.49 -18.32
CA LEU A 12 -1.48 -18.52 -19.02
C LEU A 12 -0.01 -18.65 -18.63
N LEU A 13 0.27 -18.76 -17.32
CA LEU A 13 1.64 -18.97 -16.83
C LEU A 13 2.21 -20.31 -17.33
N ALA A 14 1.41 -21.37 -17.35
CA ALA A 14 1.82 -22.67 -17.90
C ALA A 14 2.13 -22.62 -19.41
N LYS A 15 1.49 -21.71 -20.16
CA LYS A 15 1.78 -21.47 -21.59
C LYS A 15 2.94 -20.50 -21.82
N GLY A 16 3.64 -20.06 -20.77
CA GLY A 16 4.83 -19.22 -20.87
C GLY A 16 4.56 -17.71 -20.87
N ALA A 17 3.41 -17.27 -20.33
CA ALA A 17 3.21 -15.85 -20.05
C ALA A 17 4.28 -15.35 -19.07
N ASP A 18 4.89 -14.20 -19.36
CA ASP A 18 5.91 -13.60 -18.52
C ASP A 18 5.26 -12.98 -17.26
N ILE A 19 5.57 -13.57 -16.10
CA ILE A 19 5.06 -13.13 -14.80
C ILE A 19 5.58 -11.75 -14.39
N HIS A 20 6.71 -11.32 -14.97
CA HIS A 20 7.35 -10.04 -14.70
C HIS A 20 7.00 -8.97 -15.74
N ALA A 21 6.13 -9.27 -16.70
CA ALA A 21 5.71 -8.32 -17.71
C ALA A 21 5.16 -7.04 -17.06
N GLN A 22 5.66 -5.90 -17.50
CA GLN A 22 5.24 -4.57 -17.02
C GLN A 22 4.43 -3.84 -18.09
N GLY A 23 3.32 -3.21 -17.71
CA GLY A 23 2.59 -2.35 -18.63
C GLY A 23 1.37 -1.63 -18.04
N SER A 24 1.00 -0.54 -18.73
CA SER A 24 -0.22 0.25 -18.50
C SER A 24 -0.42 0.67 -17.04
N ILE A 25 -1.68 0.79 -16.60
CA ILE A 25 -2.07 1.31 -15.30
C ILE A 25 -1.60 0.45 -14.12
N TYR A 26 -1.49 -0.87 -14.30
CA TYR A 26 -1.20 -1.78 -13.19
C TYR A 26 0.29 -2.08 -13.01
N GLY A 27 1.12 -2.02 -14.06
CA GLY A 27 2.49 -2.50 -13.98
C GLY A 27 2.53 -4.01 -14.19
N THR A 28 2.61 -4.80 -13.14
CA THR A 28 2.67 -6.28 -13.15
C THR A 28 1.31 -6.92 -12.83
N ALA A 29 1.24 -8.23 -13.04
CA ALA A 29 0.09 -9.05 -12.62
C ALA A 29 -0.16 -8.98 -11.10
N LEU A 30 0.89 -8.89 -10.28
CA LEU A 30 0.76 -8.84 -8.83
C LEU A 30 0.09 -7.54 -8.37
N GLN A 31 0.50 -6.39 -8.92
CA GLN A 31 -0.18 -5.11 -8.63
C GLN A 31 -1.64 -5.11 -9.09
N ALA A 32 -1.96 -5.72 -10.24
CA ALA A 32 -3.34 -5.83 -10.69
C ALA A 32 -4.18 -6.67 -9.70
N ALA A 33 -3.67 -7.82 -9.27
CA ALA A 33 -4.35 -8.67 -8.30
C ALA A 33 -4.53 -7.95 -6.95
N SER A 34 -3.52 -7.21 -6.49
CA SER A 34 -3.57 -6.42 -5.27
C SER A 34 -4.52 -5.24 -5.33
N TYR A 35 -4.63 -4.57 -6.49
CA TYR A 35 -5.60 -3.51 -6.72
C TYR A 35 -7.05 -4.01 -6.62
N TRP A 36 -7.33 -5.23 -7.08
CA TRP A 36 -8.68 -5.81 -7.10
C TRP A 36 -9.00 -6.69 -5.88
N GLY A 37 -8.04 -6.91 -4.98
CA GLY A 37 -8.26 -7.68 -3.77
C GLY A 37 -8.20 -9.21 -3.94
N TYR A 38 -7.61 -9.74 -5.02
CA TYR A 38 -7.63 -11.17 -5.34
C TYR A 38 -6.56 -11.97 -4.56
N ILE A 39 -6.90 -12.39 -3.35
CA ILE A 39 -5.97 -13.06 -2.40
C ILE A 39 -5.36 -14.33 -2.98
N GLU A 40 -6.17 -15.24 -3.52
CA GLU A 40 -5.69 -16.51 -4.04
C GLU A 40 -4.84 -16.33 -5.31
N VAL A 41 -5.14 -15.31 -6.11
CA VAL A 41 -4.33 -14.96 -7.29
C VAL A 41 -2.97 -14.41 -6.85
N ILE A 42 -2.93 -13.57 -5.81
CA ILE A 42 -1.67 -13.08 -5.23
C ILE A 42 -0.81 -14.24 -4.75
N GLN A 43 -1.39 -15.18 -4.00
CA GLN A 43 -0.69 -16.37 -3.52
C GLN A 43 -0.10 -17.17 -4.69
N LEU A 44 -0.91 -17.45 -5.73
CA LEU A 44 -0.45 -18.14 -6.92
C LEU A 44 0.71 -17.40 -7.61
N LEU A 45 0.61 -16.08 -7.80
CA LEU A 45 1.64 -15.30 -8.48
C LEU A 45 2.96 -15.32 -7.71
N VAL A 46 2.91 -15.14 -6.38
CA VAL A 46 4.11 -15.19 -5.54
C VAL A 46 4.72 -16.59 -5.50
N GLU A 47 3.89 -17.65 -5.44
CA GLU A 47 4.36 -19.05 -5.56
C GLU A 47 5.07 -19.30 -6.90
N LYS A 48 4.63 -18.66 -7.98
CA LYS A 48 5.25 -18.72 -9.31
C LYS A 48 6.44 -17.77 -9.50
N GLY A 49 6.86 -17.08 -8.44
CA GLY A 49 8.07 -16.27 -8.43
C GLY A 49 7.87 -14.79 -8.76
N ALA A 50 6.65 -14.26 -8.70
CA ALA A 50 6.43 -12.82 -8.81
C ALA A 50 7.20 -12.07 -7.72
N ASP A 51 7.90 -10.99 -8.09
CA ASP A 51 8.58 -10.11 -7.15
C ASP A 51 7.56 -9.24 -6.41
N VAL A 52 7.43 -9.48 -5.10
CA VAL A 52 6.50 -8.79 -4.20
C VAL A 52 6.75 -7.28 -4.15
N ASN A 53 8.00 -6.86 -4.36
CA ASN A 53 8.44 -5.47 -4.28
C ASN A 53 8.63 -4.81 -5.65
N ALA A 54 8.20 -5.48 -6.73
CA ALA A 54 8.26 -4.93 -8.08
C ALA A 54 7.54 -3.58 -8.15
N GLN A 55 8.22 -2.60 -8.73
CA GLN A 55 7.69 -1.26 -9.00
C GLN A 55 7.13 -1.19 -10.41
N GLY A 56 5.98 -0.56 -10.59
CA GLY A 56 5.39 -0.38 -11.92
C GLY A 56 4.01 0.28 -11.93
N GLY A 57 3.57 0.63 -13.14
CA GLY A 57 2.26 1.24 -13.37
C GLY A 57 2.05 2.56 -12.62
N THR A 58 0.79 2.93 -12.43
CA THR A 58 0.40 4.17 -11.75
C THR A 58 0.53 4.04 -10.22
N TYR A 59 0.46 2.82 -9.68
CA TYR A 59 0.30 2.57 -8.25
C TYR A 59 1.61 2.37 -7.49
N GLY A 60 2.71 2.01 -8.17
CA GLY A 60 3.98 1.72 -7.51
C GLY A 60 4.14 0.23 -7.20
N THR A 61 4.04 -0.23 -5.95
CA THR A 61 4.08 -1.66 -5.57
C THR A 61 2.71 -2.30 -5.47
N ALA A 62 2.67 -3.63 -5.33
CA ALA A 62 1.49 -4.38 -4.93
C ALA A 62 0.90 -3.86 -3.60
N LEU A 63 1.76 -3.56 -2.62
CA LEU A 63 1.34 -3.02 -1.32
C LEU A 63 0.68 -1.64 -1.47
N GLN A 64 1.23 -0.77 -2.31
CA GLN A 64 0.66 0.55 -2.59
C GLN A 64 -0.68 0.45 -3.34
N ALA A 65 -0.80 -0.49 -4.28
CA ALA A 65 -2.06 -0.75 -4.99
C ALA A 65 -3.18 -1.19 -4.02
N ALA A 66 -2.89 -2.14 -3.11
CA ALA A 66 -3.83 -2.59 -2.09
C ALA A 66 -4.17 -1.50 -1.07
N SER A 67 -3.17 -0.71 -0.65
CA SER A 67 -3.31 0.41 0.28
C SER A 67 -4.25 1.48 -0.25
N ARG A 68 -4.19 1.77 -1.56
CA ARG A 68 -5.07 2.75 -2.20
C ARG A 68 -6.56 2.39 -2.10
N TRP A 69 -6.89 1.10 -2.13
CA TRP A 69 -8.27 0.60 -2.08
C TRP A 69 -8.69 0.06 -0.72
N GLY A 70 -7.82 0.12 0.29
CA GLY A 70 -8.15 -0.34 1.63
C GLY A 70 -8.26 -1.84 1.77
N HIS A 71 -7.59 -2.62 0.92
CA HIS A 71 -7.64 -4.08 0.97
C HIS A 71 -6.78 -4.62 2.13
N ILE A 72 -7.28 -4.47 3.36
CA ILE A 72 -6.59 -4.83 4.62
C ILE A 72 -6.04 -6.25 4.60
N GLN A 73 -6.83 -7.24 4.17
CA GLN A 73 -6.38 -8.63 4.10
C GLN A 73 -5.25 -8.84 3.09
N VAL A 74 -5.30 -8.14 1.94
CA VAL A 74 -4.22 -8.17 0.96
C VAL A 74 -2.95 -7.50 1.51
N ILE A 75 -3.09 -6.38 2.22
CA ILE A 75 -1.95 -5.69 2.85
C ILE A 75 -1.27 -6.62 3.85
N GLN A 76 -2.04 -7.28 4.72
CA GLN A 76 -1.52 -8.25 5.67
C GLN A 76 -0.76 -9.39 4.96
N LEU A 77 -1.37 -9.98 3.94
CA LEU A 77 -0.78 -11.05 3.14
C LEU A 77 0.54 -10.61 2.47
N LEU A 78 0.56 -9.44 1.83
CA LEU A 78 1.76 -8.94 1.15
C LEU A 78 2.89 -8.66 2.13
N VAL A 79 2.58 -8.10 3.30
CA VAL A 79 3.57 -7.90 4.37
C VAL A 79 4.12 -9.23 4.88
N GLU A 80 3.27 -10.25 5.04
CA GLU A 80 3.70 -11.62 5.38
C GLU A 80 4.59 -12.24 4.30
N MET A 81 4.36 -11.87 3.03
CA MET A 81 5.17 -12.27 1.88
C MET A 81 6.46 -11.43 1.69
N GLY A 82 6.76 -10.51 2.61
CA GLY A 82 8.00 -9.71 2.57
C GLY A 82 7.90 -8.42 1.75
N ALA A 83 6.70 -7.87 1.57
CA ALA A 83 6.54 -6.54 1.02
C ALA A 83 7.21 -5.48 1.92
N ASP A 84 7.92 -4.54 1.30
CA ASP A 84 8.48 -3.39 1.99
C ASP A 84 7.36 -2.45 2.45
N VAL A 85 7.11 -2.44 3.76
CA VAL A 85 6.12 -1.58 4.42
C VAL A 85 6.42 -0.08 4.25
N ASN A 86 7.67 0.27 3.93
CA ASN A 86 8.10 1.65 3.69
C ASN A 86 7.96 2.09 2.24
N ALA A 87 7.47 1.22 1.36
CA ALA A 87 7.10 1.58 -0.01
C ALA A 87 5.87 2.51 0.01
N GLN A 88 6.10 3.79 0.34
CA GLN A 88 5.26 4.98 0.12
C GLN A 88 3.74 4.73 -0.01
N ALA A 89 3.13 4.07 0.97
CA ALA A 89 1.69 3.79 1.00
C ALA A 89 0.84 5.04 1.35
N SER A 90 1.50 6.10 1.83
CA SER A 90 0.87 7.32 2.35
C SER A 90 0.16 8.18 1.31
N ARG A 91 0.20 7.81 0.02
CA ARG A 91 -0.40 8.61 -1.06
C ARG A 91 -1.93 8.67 -1.02
N TRP A 92 -2.64 7.78 -0.31
CA TRP A 92 -4.10 7.65 -0.47
C TRP A 92 -4.91 7.40 0.82
N GLY A 93 -4.34 7.74 1.99
CA GLY A 93 -5.12 8.26 3.13
C GLY A 93 -6.18 7.39 3.79
N GLN A 94 -6.12 6.05 3.68
CA GLN A 94 -7.00 5.21 4.50
C GLN A 94 -6.41 5.02 5.90
N ILE A 95 -7.16 5.47 6.91
CA ILE A 95 -6.67 5.52 8.28
C ILE A 95 -6.44 4.13 8.87
N GLU A 96 -7.31 3.16 8.57
CA GLU A 96 -7.06 1.77 8.98
C GLU A 96 -5.78 1.22 8.33
N VAL A 97 -5.48 1.61 7.08
CA VAL A 97 -4.24 1.19 6.40
C VAL A 97 -3.02 1.83 7.06
N ILE A 98 -3.07 3.13 7.37
CA ILE A 98 -1.98 3.83 8.06
C ILE A 98 -1.70 3.16 9.40
N GLN A 99 -2.74 2.91 10.20
CA GLN A 99 -2.59 2.23 11.49
C GLN A 99 -1.94 0.85 11.32
N LEU A 100 -2.45 0.04 10.39
CA LEU A 100 -1.91 -1.30 10.13
C LEU A 100 -0.44 -1.25 9.72
N LEU A 101 -0.07 -0.37 8.79
CA LEU A 101 1.31 -0.29 8.29
C LEU A 101 2.27 0.18 9.39
N VAL A 102 1.86 1.14 10.23
CA VAL A 102 2.65 1.59 11.40
C VAL A 102 2.80 0.46 12.42
N GLU A 103 1.77 -0.36 12.65
CA GLU A 103 1.87 -1.56 13.47
C GLU A 103 2.81 -2.62 12.88
N LYS A 104 2.93 -2.67 11.55
CA LYS A 104 3.87 -3.55 10.82
C LYS A 104 5.26 -2.96 10.64
N GLY A 105 5.57 -1.82 11.25
CA GLY A 105 6.91 -1.23 11.28
C GLY A 105 7.21 -0.27 10.12
N ALA A 106 6.18 0.27 9.45
CA ALA A 106 6.37 1.40 8.54
C ALA A 106 6.97 2.60 9.30
N ASP A 107 7.86 3.32 8.64
CA ASP A 107 8.48 4.54 9.14
C ASP A 107 7.39 5.58 9.39
N ILE A 108 7.22 5.89 10.67
CA ILE A 108 6.19 6.79 11.17
C ILE A 108 6.33 8.21 10.61
N ASN A 109 7.53 8.59 10.17
CA ASN A 109 7.88 9.90 9.64
C ASN A 109 8.05 9.90 8.11
N ALA A 110 7.69 8.80 7.45
CA ALA A 110 7.77 8.70 6.00
C ALA A 110 6.94 9.80 5.31
N GLN A 111 7.59 10.51 4.39
CA GLN A 111 6.96 11.58 3.61
C GLN A 111 6.24 11.02 2.40
N GLY A 112 4.91 11.13 2.38
CA GLY A 112 3.98 10.64 1.34
C GLY A 112 3.88 11.49 0.07
N GLY A 113 4.80 12.43 -0.14
CA GLY A 113 4.70 13.42 -1.22
C GLY A 113 3.63 14.48 -0.93
N TYR A 114 2.62 14.59 -1.80
CA TYR A 114 1.57 15.62 -1.73
C TYR A 114 0.80 15.63 -0.41
N TYR A 115 0.63 14.48 0.23
CA TYR A 115 -0.14 14.35 1.46
C TYR A 115 0.71 14.45 2.74
N GLY A 116 2.03 14.58 2.61
CA GLY A 116 2.93 14.70 3.76
C GLY A 116 3.05 13.42 4.59
N THR A 117 3.24 13.54 5.90
CA THR A 117 3.37 12.39 6.83
C THR A 117 2.03 11.77 7.18
N ALA A 118 2.05 10.54 7.73
CA ALA A 118 0.88 9.90 8.31
C ALA A 118 0.17 10.79 9.36
N LEU A 119 0.95 11.57 10.15
CA LEU A 119 0.42 12.47 11.16
C LEU A 119 -0.37 13.63 10.54
N GLN A 120 0.17 14.24 9.47
CA GLN A 120 -0.49 15.35 8.77
C GLN A 120 -1.80 14.90 8.11
N VAL A 121 -1.81 13.73 7.49
CA VAL A 121 -3.04 13.14 6.93
C VAL A 121 -4.07 12.89 8.02
N ALA A 122 -3.68 12.25 9.13
CA ALA A 122 -4.60 11.98 10.24
C ALA A 122 -5.19 13.26 10.85
N LEU A 123 -4.41 14.34 10.93
CA LEU A 123 -4.86 15.65 11.41
C LEU A 123 -5.85 16.30 10.45
N SER A 124 -5.56 16.34 9.15
CA SER A 124 -6.47 16.90 8.14
C SER A 124 -7.81 16.17 8.02
N GLY A 125 -7.85 14.89 8.39
CA GLY A 125 -9.07 14.09 8.43
C GLY A 125 -9.79 14.08 9.79
N GLY A 126 -9.26 14.77 10.81
CA GLY A 126 -9.83 14.80 12.15
C GLY A 126 -9.77 13.45 12.90
N HIS A 127 -8.83 12.58 12.55
CA HIS A 127 -8.75 11.20 13.06
C HIS A 127 -8.00 11.11 14.40
N THR A 128 -8.59 11.68 15.46
CA THR A 128 -7.95 11.86 16.77
C THR A 128 -7.30 10.61 17.36
N LYS A 129 -7.90 9.43 17.19
CA LYS A 129 -7.32 8.16 17.69
C LYS A 129 -6.01 7.80 17.01
N VAL A 130 -5.92 8.02 15.70
CA VAL A 130 -4.69 7.74 14.93
C VAL A 130 -3.66 8.84 15.17
N VAL A 131 -4.08 10.09 15.35
CA VAL A 131 -3.18 11.16 15.82
C VAL A 131 -2.54 10.78 17.15
N GLN A 132 -3.33 10.33 18.14
CA GLN A 132 -2.81 9.88 19.43
C GLN A 132 -1.80 8.74 19.28
N LEU A 133 -2.16 7.68 18.53
CA LEU A 133 -1.27 6.55 18.25
C LEU A 133 0.05 7.00 17.60
N LEU A 134 -0.01 7.88 16.62
CA LEU A 134 1.17 8.34 15.89
C LEU A 134 2.08 9.19 16.79
N VAL A 135 1.50 10.09 17.58
CA VAL A 135 2.27 10.90 18.55
C VAL A 135 2.91 10.02 19.62
N GLU A 136 2.17 9.04 20.16
CA GLU A 136 2.69 8.08 21.15
C GLU A 136 3.85 7.24 20.61
N LYS A 137 3.82 6.92 19.31
CA LYS A 137 4.90 6.18 18.63
C LYS A 137 6.05 7.08 18.13
N GLY A 138 6.03 8.38 18.41
CA GLY A 138 7.13 9.29 18.11
C GLY A 138 7.08 9.95 16.73
N ALA A 139 5.89 10.17 16.17
CA ALA A 139 5.74 10.99 14.97
C ALA A 139 6.28 12.41 15.20
N ASP A 140 7.05 12.93 14.25
CA ASP A 140 7.59 14.28 14.27
C ASP A 140 6.48 15.31 14.01
N ILE A 141 6.04 15.97 15.07
CA ILE A 141 5.02 17.01 15.05
C ILE A 141 5.44 18.26 14.26
N ASN A 142 6.76 18.45 14.05
CA ASN A 142 7.30 19.60 13.33
C ASN A 142 7.69 19.27 11.89
N ALA A 143 7.45 18.03 11.44
CA ALA A 143 7.69 17.64 10.06
C ALA A 143 6.98 18.62 9.11
N GLN A 144 7.72 19.01 8.06
CA GLN A 144 7.22 19.84 6.99
C GLN A 144 7.09 18.99 5.72
N GLY A 145 5.98 19.13 5.00
CA GLY A 145 5.78 18.39 3.77
C GLY A 145 4.33 18.37 3.30
N GLY A 146 4.15 17.96 2.04
CA GLY A 146 2.86 17.94 1.38
C GLY A 146 2.16 19.30 1.34
N ASP A 147 0.88 19.27 0.99
CA ASP A 147 0.03 20.45 0.88
C ASP A 147 -0.49 20.95 2.23
N TYR A 148 -0.38 20.13 3.27
CA TYR A 148 -0.79 20.48 4.63
C TYR A 148 0.29 21.24 5.41
N GLY A 149 1.53 21.30 4.91
CA GLY A 149 2.62 22.03 5.54
C GLY A 149 3.16 21.34 6.79
N THR A 150 2.77 21.83 7.97
CA THR A 150 3.13 21.28 9.29
C THR A 150 1.95 20.54 9.92
N ALA A 151 2.18 19.74 10.96
CA ALA A 151 1.09 19.12 11.73
C ALA A 151 0.11 20.18 12.28
N LEU A 152 0.62 21.31 12.76
CA LEU A 152 -0.23 22.39 13.27
C LEU A 152 -1.11 23.02 12.18
N GLN A 153 -0.58 23.22 10.98
CA GLN A 153 -1.35 23.72 9.84
C GLN A 153 -2.38 22.69 9.37
N ALA A 154 -2.00 21.41 9.32
CA ALA A 154 -2.87 20.29 8.98
C ALA A 154 -4.07 20.15 9.93
N ALA A 155 -3.93 20.56 11.19
CA ALA A 155 -5.00 20.51 12.19
C ALA A 155 -6.06 21.62 12.05
N LEU A 156 -5.81 22.61 11.19
CA LEU A 156 -6.66 23.80 11.02
C LEU A 156 -7.40 23.86 9.68
N VAL A 157 -7.17 22.88 8.81
CA VAL A 157 -7.88 22.69 7.52
C VAL A 157 -9.07 21.76 7.69
#